data_AF-A0AA39PE76-F1
#
_entry.id   AF-A0AA39PE76-F1
#
_cell.length_a   1.000
_cell.length_b   1.000
_cell.length_c   1.000
_cell.angle_alpha   90.00
_cell.angle_beta   90.00
_cell.angle_gamma   90.00
#
_symmetry.space_group_name_H-M   'P 1'
#
loop_
_entity.id
_entity.type
_entity.pdbx_description
1 polymer ?
#
loop_
_entity_poly.entity_id
_entity_poly.type
_entity_poly.pdbx_seq_one_letter_code
_entity_poly.pdbx_strand_id
1 'polypeptide(L)'
;MLPALKPLFPRTLPLSPIAITSAVLRSRRFAHNDFYVTAHGRRKHITSPDFLPLQYLSQEEKNRLSSPPPDPCRAQGLGATRAVPIQRDIIYADAAFHYIESQPKDFMREFVAWLSLVPTKHDMPGWESPFSRIQRFLFSTGVPVVSFPIVTQFGVVATSLGYLKDIWPRLGQTLSLLADPASGLNYLTDLERAAVQYEKGIRPERVLQIEQYYRAMMINTCCHMGWLQQAVNLLHKSNETRLPQDTYQLILHKLREDGDEDGVEIAKKIIVAHEASVAWQTRSTLLMPSRYHRYHSAQAIQKESGNKP
;
A
#
# COMPACT_ATOMS: atom_id res chain seq x y z
N MET A 1 -4.56 -0.58 27.40
CA MET A 1 -3.72 0.42 26.72
C MET A 1 -2.90 -0.32 25.66
N LEU A 2 -3.25 -0.19 24.37
CA LEU A 2 -2.45 -0.76 23.28
C LEU A 2 -1.24 0.14 23.01
N PRO A 3 -0.03 -0.39 22.80
CA PRO A 3 1.14 0.42 22.48
C PRO A 3 0.93 1.15 21.15
N ALA A 4 1.38 2.41 21.08
CA ALA A 4 1.37 3.18 19.85
C ALA A 4 2.26 2.48 18.81
N LEU A 5 1.65 1.93 17.77
CA LEU A 5 2.36 1.33 16.64
C LEU A 5 3.20 2.41 15.94
N LYS A 6 4.51 2.17 15.83
CA LYS A 6 5.42 3.00 15.03
C LYS A 6 4.90 3.05 13.58
N PRO A 7 4.96 4.20 12.90
CA PRO A 7 4.65 4.25 11.47
C PRO A 7 5.56 3.24 10.74
N LEU A 8 4.95 2.41 9.89
CA LEU A 8 5.63 1.36 9.11
C LEU A 8 6.77 1.90 8.23
N PHE A 9 6.79 3.21 7.97
CA PHE A 9 7.84 3.86 7.20
C PHE A 9 8.32 5.13 7.91
N PRO A 10 9.64 5.31 8.11
CA PRO A 10 10.18 6.55 8.63
C PRO A 10 9.98 7.67 7.62
N ARG A 11 9.51 8.86 8.06
CA ARG A 11 9.40 10.05 7.22
C ARG A 11 10.75 10.59 6.74
N THR A 12 11.84 10.11 7.32
CA THR A 12 13.22 10.48 7.01
C THR A 12 13.97 9.20 6.64
N LEU A 13 14.36 9.06 5.38
CA LEU A 13 15.15 7.92 4.91
C LEU A 13 16.62 8.34 4.80
N PRO A 14 17.56 7.54 5.33
CA PRO A 14 18.98 7.70 5.05
C PRO A 14 19.27 7.12 3.66
N LEU A 15 18.71 7.73 2.62
CA LEU A 15 19.11 7.43 1.26
C LEU A 15 20.48 8.06 1.01
N SER A 16 21.41 7.31 0.43
CA SER A 16 22.68 7.87 -0.03
C SER A 16 22.40 8.99 -1.05
N PRO A 17 22.89 10.22 -0.84
CA PRO A 17 22.70 11.34 -1.78
C PRO A 17 23.17 11.01 -3.21
N ILE A 18 24.18 10.15 -3.33
CA ILE A 18 24.72 9.67 -4.61
C ILE A 18 23.69 8.81 -5.36
N ALA A 19 22.98 7.93 -4.64
CA ALA A 19 21.93 7.09 -5.21
C ALA A 19 20.75 7.93 -5.70
N ILE A 20 20.36 8.98 -4.95
CA ILE A 20 19.27 9.87 -5.34
C ILE A 20 19.61 10.62 -6.63
N THR A 21 20.78 11.23 -6.66
CA THR A 21 21.19 12.09 -7.78
C THR A 21 21.36 11.26 -9.06
N SER A 22 21.99 10.10 -8.99
CA SER A 22 22.20 9.23 -10.15
C SER A 22 20.89 8.65 -10.71
N ALA A 23 19.99 8.17 -9.84
CA ALA A 23 18.72 7.57 -10.26
C ALA A 23 17.74 8.61 -10.82
N VAL A 24 17.61 9.77 -10.16
CA VAL A 24 16.75 10.87 -10.62
C VAL A 24 17.28 11.48 -11.92
N LEU A 25 18.60 11.65 -12.07
CA LEU A 25 19.18 12.15 -13.33
C LEU A 25 19.02 11.15 -14.48
N ARG A 26 19.11 9.84 -14.22
CA ARG A 26 18.81 8.82 -15.24
C ARG A 26 17.32 8.84 -15.61
N SER A 27 16.43 8.84 -14.63
CA SER A 27 14.97 8.96 -14.85
C SER A 27 14.62 10.21 -15.67
N ARG A 28 15.17 11.39 -15.32
CA ARG A 28 14.96 12.64 -16.09
C ARG A 28 15.51 12.59 -17.50
N ARG A 29 16.61 11.86 -17.77
CA ARG A 29 17.12 11.67 -19.14
C ARG A 29 16.20 10.80 -20.01
N PHE A 30 15.35 9.97 -19.41
CA PHE A 30 14.45 9.05 -20.13
C PHE A 30 12.97 9.44 -20.10
N ALA A 31 12.53 10.28 -19.15
CA ALA A 31 11.17 10.84 -19.08
C ALA A 31 10.81 11.80 -20.23
N HIS A 32 11.64 11.89 -21.27
CA HIS A 32 11.47 12.79 -22.40
C HIS A 32 10.88 12.13 -23.66
N ASN A 33 10.26 10.95 -23.54
CA ASN A 33 9.60 10.24 -24.65
C ASN A 33 8.20 9.71 -24.30
N ASP A 34 7.40 10.44 -23.53
CA ASP A 34 6.01 10.08 -23.29
C ASP A 34 5.02 10.87 -24.17
N PHE A 35 4.17 10.13 -24.87
CA PHE A 35 3.03 10.63 -25.64
C PHE A 35 1.87 10.90 -24.70
N TYR A 36 1.28 12.10 -24.75
CA TYR A 36 -0.01 12.35 -24.10
C TYR A 36 -1.15 12.35 -25.12
N VAL A 37 -2.25 11.69 -24.77
CA VAL A 37 -3.50 11.68 -25.54
C VAL A 37 -4.31 12.90 -25.12
N THR A 38 -4.55 13.83 -26.06
CA THR A 38 -5.45 14.97 -25.81
C THR A 38 -6.90 14.50 -25.75
N ALA A 39 -7.79 15.29 -25.12
CA ALA A 39 -9.22 15.01 -24.95
C ALA A 39 -10.02 14.75 -26.25
N HIS A 40 -9.37 14.81 -27.42
CA HIS A 40 -9.95 14.53 -28.74
C HIS A 40 -9.27 13.35 -29.46
N GLY A 41 -8.54 12.48 -28.73
CA GLY A 41 -8.00 11.23 -29.27
C GLY A 41 -6.86 11.37 -30.29
N ARG A 42 -6.33 12.57 -30.53
CA ARG A 42 -5.17 12.78 -31.41
C ARG A 42 -3.86 12.73 -30.61
N ARG A 43 -2.93 11.88 -31.06
CA ARG A 43 -1.52 11.91 -30.62
C ARG A 43 -0.87 13.18 -31.18
N LYS A 44 -0.41 14.07 -30.30
CA LYS A 44 0.47 15.18 -30.69
C LYS A 44 1.88 14.84 -30.23
N HIS A 45 2.83 14.85 -31.17
CA HIS A 45 4.24 14.99 -30.83
C HIS A 45 4.45 16.41 -30.33
N ILE A 46 4.84 16.57 -29.07
CA ILE A 46 5.36 17.83 -28.55
C ILE A 46 6.85 17.62 -28.41
N THR A 47 7.64 18.14 -29.35
CA THR A 47 9.04 18.47 -29.09
C THR A 47 9.03 19.62 -28.08
N SER A 48 9.29 19.30 -26.81
CA SER A 48 9.40 20.28 -25.72
C SER A 48 10.72 21.08 -25.83
N PRO A 49 10.82 22.28 -25.22
CA PRO A 49 11.75 23.32 -25.61
C PRO A 49 13.18 23.05 -25.13
N ASP A 50 14.12 23.39 -26.01
CA ASP A 50 15.53 23.73 -25.78
C ASP A 50 16.15 23.36 -24.43
N PHE A 51 16.58 22.10 -24.30
CA PHE A 51 17.82 21.87 -23.56
C PHE A 51 18.95 22.43 -24.40
N LEU A 52 19.48 23.60 -24.01
CA LEU A 52 20.66 24.15 -24.62
C LEU A 52 21.81 23.13 -24.47
N PRO A 53 22.46 22.71 -25.56
CA PRO A 53 23.64 21.85 -25.49
C PRO A 53 24.68 22.43 -24.53
N LEU A 54 25.48 21.58 -23.85
CA LEU A 54 26.51 21.97 -22.86
C LEU A 54 27.44 23.11 -23.33
N GLN A 55 27.53 23.32 -24.64
CA GLN A 55 28.24 24.45 -25.24
C GLN A 55 27.73 25.83 -24.78
N TYR A 56 26.46 25.96 -24.39
CA TYR A 56 25.82 27.21 -23.95
C TYR A 56 25.89 27.46 -22.44
N LEU A 57 26.43 26.54 -21.64
CA LEU A 57 26.71 26.82 -20.23
C LEU A 57 27.81 27.89 -20.14
N SER A 58 27.63 28.83 -19.21
CA SER A 58 28.67 29.80 -18.88
C SER A 58 29.94 29.07 -18.41
N GLN A 59 31.10 29.69 -18.59
CA GLN A 59 32.37 29.10 -18.17
C GLN A 59 32.38 28.83 -16.64
N GLU A 60 31.65 29.62 -15.87
CA GLU A 60 31.51 29.46 -14.43
C GLU A 60 30.71 28.20 -14.06
N GLU A 61 29.64 27.89 -14.80
CA GLU A 61 28.87 26.64 -14.63
C GLU A 61 29.66 25.42 -15.06
N LYS A 62 30.43 25.52 -16.15
CA LYS A 62 31.37 24.47 -16.59
C LYS A 62 32.43 24.20 -15.52
N ASN A 63 32.95 25.25 -14.88
CA ASN A 63 33.93 25.13 -13.80
C ASN A 63 33.32 24.51 -12.55
N ARG A 64 32.09 24.89 -12.16
CA ARG A 64 31.38 24.28 -11.02
C ARG A 64 31.13 22.78 -11.21
N LEU A 65 30.80 22.37 -12.43
CA LEU A 65 30.59 20.96 -12.79
C LEU A 65 31.90 20.16 -12.92
N SER A 66 33.03 20.83 -13.11
CA SER A 66 34.36 20.22 -13.25
C SER A 66 35.14 20.12 -11.94
N SER A 67 34.73 20.86 -10.89
CA SER A 67 35.32 20.73 -9.56
C SER A 67 35.07 19.33 -8.98
N PRO A 68 36.10 18.64 -8.45
CA PRO A 68 35.90 17.39 -7.74
C PRO A 68 34.96 17.61 -6.55
N PRO A 69 34.02 16.69 -6.28
CA PRO A 69 33.12 16.83 -5.15
C PRO A 69 33.94 16.95 -3.85
N PRO A 70 33.53 17.81 -2.90
CA PRO A 70 34.27 17.99 -1.66
C PRO A 70 34.41 16.66 -0.94
N ASP A 71 35.62 16.43 -0.42
CA ASP A 71 36.05 15.20 0.21
C ASP A 71 35.13 14.84 1.40
N PRO A 72 34.35 13.75 1.35
CA PRO A 72 33.32 13.45 2.34
C PRO A 72 33.88 13.23 3.76
N CYS A 73 35.18 12.98 3.88
CA CYS A 73 35.85 12.79 5.17
C CYS A 73 36.06 14.09 5.98
N ARG A 74 35.95 15.28 5.37
CA ARG A 74 36.17 16.57 6.07
C ARG A 74 34.93 17.14 6.77
N ALA A 75 33.78 16.48 6.70
CA ALA A 75 32.50 16.96 7.23
C ALA A 75 32.08 16.35 8.59
N GLN A 76 33.02 15.85 9.40
CA GLN A 76 32.71 15.19 10.69
C GLN A 76 32.40 16.16 11.86
N GLY A 77 32.28 17.47 11.64
CA GLY A 77 32.07 18.46 12.69
C GLY A 77 30.73 19.21 12.68
N LEU A 78 29.83 18.94 11.73
CA LEU A 78 28.56 19.67 11.62
C LEU A 78 27.42 18.83 12.20
N GLY A 79 26.87 19.33 13.31
CA GLY A 79 25.81 18.72 14.09
C GLY A 79 24.60 18.27 13.28
N ALA A 80 23.90 17.27 13.84
CA ALA A 80 22.60 16.74 13.42
C ALA A 80 22.10 17.31 12.10
N THR A 81 22.49 16.68 10.99
CA THR A 81 22.02 17.04 9.65
C THR A 81 20.50 17.12 9.70
N ARG A 82 19.99 18.36 9.60
CA ARG A 82 18.56 18.64 9.65
C ARG A 82 17.95 17.94 8.44
N ALA A 83 17.34 16.78 8.66
CA ALA A 83 16.79 15.96 7.60
C ALA A 83 15.75 16.79 6.84
N VAL A 84 16.07 17.16 5.60
CA VAL A 84 15.14 17.88 4.73
C VAL A 84 14.09 16.87 4.28
N PRO A 85 12.79 17.13 4.49
CA PRO A 85 11.74 16.23 4.03
C PRO A 85 11.80 16.14 2.50
N ILE A 86 11.93 14.92 1.99
CA ILE A 86 11.87 14.66 0.54
C ILE A 86 10.41 14.78 0.12
N GLN A 87 10.12 15.71 -0.79
CA GLN A 87 8.79 15.84 -1.37
C GLN A 87 8.45 14.60 -2.18
N ARG A 88 7.23 14.07 -2.01
CA ARG A 88 6.72 12.91 -2.74
C ARG A 88 6.38 13.28 -4.19
N ASP A 89 6.71 12.40 -5.12
CA ASP A 89 6.54 12.62 -6.56
C ASP A 89 6.45 11.28 -7.32
N ILE A 90 5.72 11.25 -8.43
CA ILE A 90 5.57 10.07 -9.28
C ILE A 90 6.89 9.61 -9.90
N ILE A 91 7.87 10.52 -10.08
CA ILE A 91 9.19 10.17 -10.64
C ILE A 91 9.91 9.08 -9.85
N TYR A 92 9.57 8.91 -8.56
CA TYR A 92 10.18 7.87 -7.73
C TYR A 92 9.67 6.47 -8.07
N ALA A 93 8.51 6.34 -8.71
CA ALA A 93 8.08 5.06 -9.26
C ALA A 93 8.99 4.62 -10.42
N ASP A 94 9.38 5.56 -11.29
CA ASP A 94 10.36 5.28 -12.37
C ASP A 94 11.76 5.00 -11.81
N ALA A 95 12.18 5.74 -10.77
CA ALA A 95 13.45 5.46 -10.08
C ALA A 95 13.45 4.05 -9.46
N ALA A 96 12.35 3.66 -8.79
CA ALA A 96 12.17 2.31 -8.25
C ALA A 96 12.20 1.25 -9.36
N PHE A 97 11.56 1.51 -10.50
CA PHE A 97 11.57 0.61 -11.66
C PHE A 97 12.99 0.39 -12.21
N HIS A 98 13.75 1.45 -12.46
CA HIS A 98 15.12 1.31 -12.96
C HIS A 98 16.02 0.59 -11.95
N TYR A 99 15.77 0.79 -10.66
CA TYR A 99 16.53 0.11 -9.63
C TYR A 99 16.30 -1.41 -9.66
N ILE A 100 15.04 -1.87 -9.74
CA ILE A 100 14.75 -3.32 -9.85
C ILE A 100 15.25 -3.92 -11.16
N GLU A 101 15.20 -3.17 -12.25
CA GLU A 101 15.70 -3.60 -13.56
C GLU A 101 17.22 -3.85 -13.52
N SER A 102 17.97 -3.02 -12.80
CA SER A 102 19.42 -3.16 -12.68
C SER A 102 19.90 -4.30 -11.76
N GLN A 103 19.01 -4.91 -10.97
CA GLN A 103 19.29 -6.00 -10.02
C GLN A 103 20.58 -5.83 -9.16
N PRO A 104 20.78 -4.69 -8.48
CA PRO A 104 21.97 -4.49 -7.64
C PRO A 104 21.94 -5.42 -6.41
N LYS A 105 23.09 -5.56 -5.73
CA LYS A 105 23.14 -6.21 -4.41
C LYS A 105 22.27 -5.39 -3.43
N ASP A 106 21.52 -6.09 -2.58
CA ASP A 106 20.59 -5.51 -1.58
C ASP A 106 19.40 -4.72 -2.13
N PHE A 107 19.03 -4.92 -3.40
CA PHE A 107 18.08 -4.05 -4.10
C PHE A 107 16.71 -3.86 -3.43
N MET A 108 16.28 -4.80 -2.57
CA MET A 108 14.98 -4.74 -1.90
C MET A 108 14.82 -3.52 -1.01
N ARG A 109 15.88 -3.11 -0.29
CA ARG A 109 15.79 -2.01 0.67
C ARG A 109 15.57 -0.69 -0.04
N GLU A 110 16.39 -0.38 -1.03
CA GLU A 110 16.26 0.89 -1.76
C GLU A 110 15.05 0.87 -2.69
N PHE A 111 14.64 -0.28 -3.24
CA PHE A 111 13.38 -0.40 -3.97
C PHE A 111 12.19 0.04 -3.12
N VAL A 112 12.07 -0.50 -1.90
CA VAL A 112 11.01 -0.10 -0.95
C VAL A 112 11.14 1.36 -0.55
N ALA A 113 12.37 1.85 -0.34
CA ALA A 113 12.62 3.25 0.00
C ALA A 113 12.14 4.19 -1.12
N TRP A 114 12.44 3.88 -2.38
CA TRP A 114 11.99 4.64 -3.54
C TRP A 114 10.47 4.62 -3.68
N LEU A 115 9.85 3.44 -3.58
CA LEU A 115 8.39 3.32 -3.64
C LEU A 115 7.69 4.11 -2.53
N SER A 116 8.27 4.18 -1.33
CA SER A 116 7.69 4.92 -0.19
C SER A 116 7.64 6.45 -0.41
N LEU A 117 8.39 6.96 -1.41
CA LEU A 117 8.37 8.35 -1.82
C LEU A 117 7.30 8.66 -2.87
N VAL A 118 6.62 7.64 -3.41
CA VAL A 118 5.51 7.85 -4.36
C VAL A 118 4.32 8.49 -3.62
N PRO A 119 3.61 9.46 -4.22
CA PRO A 119 2.46 10.07 -3.58
C PRO A 119 1.37 9.04 -3.33
N THR A 120 0.63 9.24 -2.25
CA THR A 120 -0.46 8.34 -1.91
C THR A 120 -1.63 8.54 -2.87
N LYS A 121 -2.54 7.57 -2.94
CA LYS A 121 -3.68 7.63 -3.85
C LYS A 121 -4.63 8.80 -3.57
N HIS A 122 -4.80 9.20 -2.30
CA HIS A 122 -5.66 10.34 -1.97
C HIS A 122 -5.03 11.69 -2.35
N ASP A 123 -3.69 11.77 -2.43
CA ASP A 123 -2.99 12.97 -2.89
C ASP A 123 -3.10 13.18 -4.41
N MET A 124 -3.44 12.12 -5.17
CA MET A 124 -3.50 12.13 -6.64
C MET A 124 -4.84 11.60 -7.17
N PRO A 125 -5.98 12.28 -6.90
CA PRO A 125 -7.26 11.87 -7.45
C PRO A 125 -7.25 11.97 -8.98
N GLY A 126 -7.68 10.90 -9.66
CA GLY A 126 -7.85 10.88 -11.12
C GLY A 126 -6.60 10.52 -11.94
N TRP A 127 -5.46 10.32 -11.30
CA TRP A 127 -4.26 9.82 -11.99
C TRP A 127 -4.33 8.31 -12.20
N GLU A 128 -3.78 7.85 -13.33
CA GLU A 128 -3.53 6.43 -13.54
C GLU A 128 -2.50 5.92 -12.53
N SER A 129 -2.49 4.60 -12.27
CA SER A 129 -1.57 4.01 -11.30
C SER A 129 -0.11 4.32 -11.68
N PRO A 130 0.69 4.96 -10.80
CA PRO A 130 2.10 5.27 -11.07
C PRO A 130 2.95 4.01 -11.21
N PHE A 131 2.39 2.85 -10.88
CA PHE A 131 3.09 1.57 -10.88
C PHE A 131 2.93 0.77 -12.17
N SER A 132 2.33 1.31 -13.22
CA SER A 132 2.02 0.56 -14.45
C SER A 132 3.26 -0.16 -15.05
N ARG A 133 4.42 0.51 -15.08
CA ARG A 133 5.69 -0.09 -15.55
C ARG A 133 6.19 -1.20 -14.63
N ILE A 134 6.18 -0.96 -13.33
CA ILE A 134 6.58 -1.96 -12.31
C ILE A 134 5.65 -3.17 -12.39
N GLN A 135 4.34 -2.97 -12.49
CA GLN A 135 3.36 -4.04 -12.64
C GLN A 135 3.63 -4.88 -13.91
N ARG A 136 3.87 -4.22 -15.06
CA ARG A 136 4.18 -4.94 -16.30
C ARG A 136 5.46 -5.76 -16.16
N PHE A 137 6.49 -5.19 -15.54
CA PHE A 137 7.75 -5.88 -15.30
C PHE A 137 7.58 -7.07 -14.34
N LEU A 138 6.97 -6.86 -13.16
CA LEU A 138 6.83 -7.93 -12.17
C LEU A 138 5.88 -9.04 -12.62
N PHE A 139 4.81 -8.72 -13.36
CA PHE A 139 3.72 -9.67 -13.65
C PHE A 139 3.67 -10.17 -15.09
N SER A 140 4.31 -9.49 -16.06
CA SER A 140 4.21 -9.87 -17.48
C SER A 140 5.50 -10.46 -18.06
N THR A 141 6.68 -10.21 -17.49
CA THR A 141 7.94 -10.69 -18.07
C THR A 141 8.36 -12.09 -17.62
N GLY A 142 7.48 -12.83 -16.94
CA GLY A 142 7.57 -14.29 -16.86
C GLY A 142 8.77 -14.86 -16.10
N VAL A 143 9.34 -14.16 -15.11
CA VAL A 143 10.32 -14.74 -14.16
C VAL A 143 9.68 -14.93 -12.77
N PRO A 144 8.81 -15.95 -12.60
CA PRO A 144 8.03 -16.15 -11.38
C PRO A 144 8.85 -16.55 -10.15
N VAL A 145 9.94 -17.31 -10.30
CA VAL A 145 10.57 -17.99 -9.15
C VAL A 145 11.44 -17.07 -8.29
N VAL A 146 12.06 -16.04 -8.88
CA VAL A 146 12.98 -15.13 -8.17
C VAL A 146 12.24 -13.91 -7.58
N SER A 147 10.97 -13.69 -7.96
CA SER A 147 10.30 -12.41 -7.74
C SER A 147 9.27 -12.39 -6.61
N PHE A 148 8.92 -13.53 -5.97
CA PHE A 148 7.90 -13.51 -4.91
C PHE A 148 8.21 -12.54 -3.76
N PRO A 149 9.45 -12.44 -3.23
CA PRO A 149 9.80 -11.42 -2.25
C PRO A 149 9.64 -9.98 -2.78
N ILE A 150 9.95 -9.75 -4.05
CA ILE A 150 9.83 -8.43 -4.68
C ILE A 150 8.35 -8.05 -4.85
N VAL A 151 7.55 -8.99 -5.36
CA VAL A 151 6.12 -8.84 -5.58
C VAL A 151 5.39 -8.59 -4.27
N THR A 152 5.72 -9.35 -3.22
CA THR A 152 5.10 -9.18 -1.91
C THR A 152 5.43 -7.81 -1.32
N GLN A 153 6.70 -7.41 -1.28
CA GLN A 153 7.08 -6.08 -0.80
C GLN A 153 6.48 -4.95 -1.63
N PHE A 154 6.49 -5.07 -2.96
CA PHE A 154 5.82 -4.13 -3.85
C PHE A 154 4.34 -3.98 -3.48
N GLY A 155 3.62 -5.10 -3.34
CA GLY A 155 2.20 -5.05 -3.03
C GLY A 155 1.89 -4.48 -1.64
N VAL A 156 2.68 -4.79 -0.61
CA VAL A 156 2.52 -4.18 0.73
C VAL A 156 2.75 -2.67 0.67
N VAL A 157 3.83 -2.21 0.05
CA VAL A 157 4.14 -0.78 -0.05
C VAL A 157 3.06 -0.05 -0.85
N ALA A 158 2.72 -0.54 -2.04
CA ALA A 158 1.68 0.07 -2.87
C ALA A 158 0.31 0.08 -2.16
N THR A 159 -0.01 -0.95 -1.38
CA THR A 159 -1.23 -1.01 -0.55
C THR A 159 -1.19 0.04 0.57
N SER A 160 -0.06 0.21 1.24
CA SER A 160 0.11 1.24 2.27
C SER A 160 -0.03 2.68 1.74
N LEU A 161 0.11 2.85 0.42
CA LEU A 161 -0.10 4.09 -0.30
C LEU A 161 -1.53 4.22 -0.87
N GLY A 162 -2.39 3.22 -0.68
CA GLY A 162 -3.79 3.21 -1.11
C GLY A 162 -4.07 2.59 -2.49
N TYR A 163 -3.08 1.97 -3.14
CA TYR A 163 -3.20 1.49 -4.52
C TYR A 163 -3.63 0.02 -4.65
N LEU A 164 -4.05 -0.65 -3.56
CA LEU A 164 -4.38 -2.08 -3.59
C LEU A 164 -5.39 -2.45 -4.69
N LYS A 165 -6.46 -1.66 -4.86
CA LYS A 165 -7.46 -1.88 -5.91
C LYS A 165 -6.85 -1.93 -7.33
N ASP A 166 -5.80 -1.16 -7.58
CA ASP A 166 -5.20 -1.03 -8.92
C ASP A 166 -4.21 -2.16 -9.22
N ILE A 167 -3.60 -2.74 -8.18
CA ILE A 167 -2.60 -3.81 -8.29
C ILE A 167 -3.21 -5.22 -8.07
N TRP A 168 -4.34 -5.31 -7.37
CA TRP A 168 -4.91 -6.57 -6.90
C TRP A 168 -5.16 -7.61 -8.01
N PRO A 169 -5.75 -7.28 -9.18
CA PRO A 169 -6.02 -8.28 -10.21
C PRO A 169 -4.78 -9.05 -10.66
N ARG A 170 -3.62 -8.38 -10.71
CA ARG A 170 -2.34 -9.00 -11.09
C ARG A 170 -1.68 -9.71 -9.90
N LEU A 171 -1.76 -9.12 -8.71
CA LEU A 171 -1.24 -9.72 -7.48
C LEU A 171 -1.94 -11.03 -7.14
N GLY A 172 -3.27 -11.07 -7.21
CA GLY A 172 -4.06 -12.27 -6.91
C GLY A 172 -3.67 -13.45 -7.80
N GLN A 173 -3.51 -13.21 -9.11
CA GLN A 173 -3.04 -14.22 -10.05
C GLN A 173 -1.61 -14.70 -9.74
N THR A 174 -0.74 -13.78 -9.32
CA THR A 174 0.64 -14.12 -8.98
C THR A 174 0.71 -14.96 -7.70
N LEU A 175 -0.14 -14.63 -6.72
CA LEU A 175 -0.27 -15.40 -5.49
C LEU A 175 -0.71 -16.83 -5.76
N SER A 176 -1.69 -17.03 -6.64
CA SER A 176 -2.20 -18.38 -6.94
C SER A 176 -1.16 -19.26 -7.61
N LEU A 177 -0.18 -18.66 -8.28
CA LEU A 177 0.85 -19.39 -9.00
C LEU A 177 2.08 -19.71 -8.14
N LEU A 178 2.42 -18.84 -7.18
CA LEU A 178 3.76 -18.83 -6.58
C LEU A 178 3.79 -19.04 -5.07
N ALA A 179 2.70 -18.77 -4.37
CA ALA A 179 2.70 -18.83 -2.93
C ALA A 179 2.34 -20.24 -2.44
N ASP A 180 3.12 -20.75 -1.48
CA ASP A 180 2.61 -21.79 -0.60
C ASP A 180 1.53 -21.20 0.33
N PRO A 181 0.63 -22.01 0.90
CA PRO A 181 -0.48 -21.52 1.71
C PRO A 181 -0.05 -20.66 2.91
N ALA A 182 1.08 -20.96 3.54
CA ALA A 182 1.55 -20.23 4.73
C ALA A 182 2.12 -18.87 4.35
N SER A 183 3.01 -18.82 3.34
CA SER A 183 3.56 -17.56 2.83
C SER A 183 2.48 -16.67 2.22
N GLY A 184 1.54 -17.27 1.48
CA GLY A 184 0.39 -16.57 0.91
C GLY A 184 -0.49 -15.93 1.98
N LEU A 185 -0.84 -16.68 3.04
CA LEU A 185 -1.64 -16.16 4.15
C LEU A 185 -0.93 -15.02 4.90
N ASN A 186 0.37 -15.15 5.16
CA ASN A 186 1.15 -14.09 5.82
C ASN A 186 1.13 -12.82 4.97
N TYR A 187 1.35 -12.95 3.67
CA TYR A 187 1.31 -11.82 2.77
C TYR A 187 -0.07 -11.16 2.68
N LEU A 188 -1.14 -11.95 2.56
CA LEU A 188 -2.51 -11.45 2.59
C LEU A 188 -2.81 -10.67 3.88
N THR A 189 -2.31 -11.15 5.02
CA THR A 189 -2.44 -10.47 6.32
C THR A 189 -1.65 -9.15 6.34
N ASP A 190 -0.47 -9.10 5.74
CA ASP A 190 0.31 -7.87 5.61
C ASP A 190 -0.37 -6.84 4.69
N LEU A 191 -1.04 -7.29 3.63
CA LEU A 191 -1.88 -6.44 2.78
C LEU A 191 -3.06 -5.86 3.55
N GLU A 192 -3.82 -6.69 4.28
CA GLU A 192 -4.93 -6.22 5.14
C GLU A 192 -4.43 -5.16 6.13
N ARG A 193 -3.33 -5.44 6.84
CA ARG A 193 -2.74 -4.50 7.81
C ARG A 193 -2.34 -3.18 7.15
N ALA A 194 -1.67 -3.23 6.00
CA ALA A 194 -1.24 -2.04 5.28
C ALA A 194 -2.45 -1.20 4.80
N ALA A 195 -3.50 -1.85 4.31
CA ALA A 195 -4.69 -1.17 3.83
C ALA A 195 -5.51 -0.53 4.96
N VAL A 196 -5.66 -1.25 6.07
CA VAL A 196 -6.30 -0.73 7.30
C VAL A 196 -5.53 0.47 7.84
N GLN A 197 -4.19 0.40 7.88
CA GLN A 197 -3.36 1.49 8.36
C GLN A 197 -3.45 2.72 7.45
N TYR A 198 -3.52 2.51 6.13
CA TYR A 198 -3.78 3.58 5.17
C TYR A 198 -5.13 4.25 5.44
N GLU A 199 -6.22 3.47 5.51
CA GLU A 199 -7.55 4.04 5.71
C GLU A 199 -7.66 4.74 7.07
N LYS A 200 -7.05 4.20 8.12
CA LYS A 200 -7.02 4.82 9.45
C LYS A 200 -6.43 6.24 9.43
N GLY A 201 -5.47 6.51 8.56
CA GLY A 201 -4.86 7.83 8.41
C GLY A 201 -5.74 8.85 7.70
N ILE A 202 -6.70 8.40 6.88
CA ILE A 202 -7.48 9.26 5.97
C ILE A 202 -8.96 9.32 6.35
N ARG A 203 -9.56 8.17 6.67
CA ARG A 203 -10.99 7.97 6.97
C ARG A 203 -11.16 6.95 8.11
N PRO A 204 -10.84 7.34 9.36
CA PRO A 204 -10.89 6.43 10.51
C PRO A 204 -12.28 5.79 10.72
N GLU A 205 -13.35 6.47 10.33
CA GLU A 205 -14.73 5.98 10.40
C GLU A 205 -15.01 4.75 9.50
N ARG A 206 -14.17 4.51 8.49
CA ARG A 206 -14.31 3.38 7.55
C ARG A 206 -13.46 2.17 7.89
N VAL A 207 -12.61 2.26 8.91
CA VAL A 207 -11.62 1.21 9.25
C VAL A 207 -12.27 -0.17 9.41
N LEU A 208 -13.38 -0.27 10.15
CA LEU A 208 -14.10 -1.54 10.33
C LEU A 208 -14.65 -2.11 9.03
N GLN A 209 -15.17 -1.25 8.13
CA GLN A 209 -15.68 -1.69 6.83
C GLN A 209 -14.55 -2.19 5.93
N ILE A 210 -13.40 -1.51 5.98
CA ILE A 210 -12.22 -1.88 5.22
C ILE A 210 -11.62 -3.20 5.74
N GLU A 211 -11.54 -3.39 7.05
CA GLU A 211 -11.12 -4.66 7.66
C GLU A 211 -12.04 -5.80 7.25
N GLN A 212 -13.37 -5.63 7.36
CA GLN A 212 -14.35 -6.63 6.90
C GLN A 212 -14.19 -6.97 5.41
N TYR A 213 -14.03 -5.95 4.56
CA TYR A 213 -13.86 -6.14 3.12
C TYR A 213 -12.59 -6.94 2.80
N TYR A 214 -11.44 -6.57 3.37
CA TYR A 214 -10.20 -7.27 3.10
C TYR A 214 -10.17 -8.66 3.71
N ARG A 215 -10.76 -8.86 4.89
CA ARG A 215 -10.91 -10.19 5.47
C ARG A 215 -11.74 -11.12 4.60
N ALA A 216 -12.87 -10.65 4.09
CA ALA A 216 -13.70 -11.40 3.14
C ALA A 216 -12.93 -11.73 1.86
N MET A 217 -12.21 -10.75 1.30
CA MET A 217 -11.35 -10.94 0.13
C MET A 217 -10.28 -12.01 0.39
N MET A 218 -9.63 -12.00 1.56
CA MET A 218 -8.62 -13.01 1.93
C MET A 218 -9.20 -14.42 2.03
N ILE A 219 -10.35 -14.56 2.69
CA ILE A 219 -11.05 -15.85 2.80
C ILE A 219 -11.44 -16.37 1.42
N ASN A 220 -12.06 -15.52 0.59
CA ASN A 220 -12.44 -15.88 -0.78
C ASN A 220 -11.21 -16.31 -1.60
N THR A 221 -10.09 -15.59 -1.45
CA THR A 221 -8.83 -15.90 -2.12
C THR A 221 -8.30 -17.28 -1.70
N CYS A 222 -8.27 -17.57 -0.39
CA CYS A 222 -7.87 -18.88 0.12
C CYS A 222 -8.78 -20.00 -0.41
N CYS A 223 -10.10 -19.76 -0.47
CA CYS A 223 -11.06 -20.70 -1.03
C CYS A 223 -10.80 -21.00 -2.51
N HIS A 224 -10.51 -19.97 -3.32
CA HIS A 224 -10.21 -20.15 -4.74
C HIS A 224 -8.86 -20.82 -5.00
N MET A 225 -7.90 -20.67 -4.08
CA MET A 225 -6.58 -21.32 -4.17
C MET A 225 -6.54 -22.73 -3.55
N GLY A 226 -7.66 -23.23 -3.00
CA GLY A 226 -7.72 -24.52 -2.31
C GLY A 226 -7.06 -24.53 -0.93
N TRP A 227 -6.78 -23.37 -0.34
CA TRP A 227 -6.19 -23.23 1.00
C TRP A 227 -7.28 -23.25 2.07
N LEU A 228 -8.08 -24.32 2.09
CA LEU A 228 -9.33 -24.38 2.85
C LEU A 228 -9.10 -24.30 4.35
N GLN A 229 -8.05 -24.95 4.86
CA GLN A 229 -7.67 -24.84 6.28
C GLN A 229 -7.35 -23.39 6.68
N GLN A 230 -6.63 -22.65 5.83
CA GLN A 230 -6.32 -21.24 6.06
C GLN A 230 -7.57 -20.37 6.00
N ALA A 231 -8.51 -20.67 5.10
CA ALA A 231 -9.81 -19.99 5.03
C ALA A 231 -10.63 -20.20 6.32
N VAL A 232 -10.71 -21.42 6.84
CA VAL A 232 -11.40 -21.73 8.10
C VAL A 232 -10.71 -21.05 9.28
N ASN A 233 -9.38 -21.05 9.31
CA ASN A 233 -8.61 -20.37 10.36
C ASN A 233 -8.83 -18.84 10.34
N LEU A 234 -8.93 -18.23 9.15
CA LEU A 234 -9.26 -16.82 8.99
C LEU A 234 -10.68 -16.53 9.46
N LEU A 235 -11.65 -17.37 9.08
CA LEU A 235 -13.03 -17.28 9.51
C LEU A 235 -13.14 -17.34 11.05
N HIS A 236 -12.42 -18.26 11.70
CA HIS A 236 -12.37 -18.35 13.15
C HIS A 236 -11.76 -17.11 13.82
N LYS A 237 -10.75 -16.49 13.19
CA LYS A 237 -10.12 -15.25 13.68
C LYS A 237 -10.97 -14.00 13.42
N SER A 238 -12.08 -14.12 12.70
CA SER A 238 -12.94 -13.00 12.32
C SER A 238 -14.05 -12.68 13.33
N ASN A 239 -14.01 -13.23 14.55
CA ASN A 239 -15.06 -13.19 15.59
C ASN A 239 -15.73 -11.83 15.86
N GLU A 240 -15.09 -10.71 15.50
CA GLU A 240 -15.59 -9.35 15.71
C GLU A 240 -16.04 -8.65 14.42
N THR A 241 -15.76 -9.25 13.27
CA THR A 241 -16.01 -8.69 11.94
C THR A 241 -17.12 -9.44 11.23
N ARG A 242 -18.23 -8.75 10.97
CA ARG A 242 -19.30 -9.30 10.14
C ARG A 242 -18.81 -9.48 8.71
N LEU A 243 -18.79 -10.72 8.22
CA LEU A 243 -18.47 -11.02 6.84
C LEU A 243 -19.74 -11.03 5.96
N PRO A 244 -19.62 -10.77 4.64
CA PRO A 244 -20.71 -10.94 3.69
C PRO A 244 -21.21 -12.39 3.64
N GLN A 245 -22.52 -12.58 3.43
CA GLN A 245 -23.13 -13.92 3.38
C GLN A 245 -22.50 -14.80 2.29
N ASP A 246 -22.17 -14.21 1.14
CA ASP A 246 -21.58 -14.91 0.00
C ASP A 246 -20.23 -15.55 0.36
N THR A 247 -19.46 -14.94 1.28
CA THR A 247 -18.19 -15.51 1.77
C THR A 247 -18.43 -16.76 2.61
N TYR A 248 -19.47 -16.79 3.46
CA TYR A 248 -19.86 -17.99 4.21
C TYR A 248 -20.36 -19.11 3.29
N GLN A 249 -21.14 -18.75 2.27
CA GLN A 249 -21.61 -19.73 1.29
C GLN A 249 -20.46 -20.32 0.48
N LEU A 250 -19.51 -19.47 0.05
CA LEU A 250 -18.34 -19.90 -0.72
C LEU A 250 -17.47 -20.89 0.06
N ILE A 251 -17.15 -20.61 1.32
CA ILE A 251 -16.29 -21.52 2.11
C ILE A 251 -16.99 -22.87 2.35
N LEU A 252 -18.28 -22.87 2.69
CA LEU A 252 -19.05 -24.10 2.87
C LEU A 252 -19.16 -24.91 1.58
N HIS A 253 -19.34 -24.23 0.45
CA HIS A 253 -19.37 -24.88 -0.86
C HIS A 253 -18.03 -25.55 -1.17
N LYS A 254 -16.93 -24.81 -1.00
CA LYS A 254 -15.58 -25.29 -1.30
C LYS A 254 -15.14 -26.45 -0.42
N LEU A 255 -15.50 -26.43 0.88
CA LEU A 255 -15.25 -27.55 1.80
C LEU A 255 -16.02 -28.82 1.40
N ARG A 256 -17.29 -28.67 0.97
CA ARG A 256 -18.09 -29.82 0.46
C ARG A 256 -17.55 -30.37 -0.85
N GLU A 257 -17.13 -29.49 -1.76
CA GLU A 257 -16.50 -29.90 -3.03
C GLU A 257 -15.22 -30.71 -2.79
N ASP A 258 -14.47 -30.40 -1.72
CA ASP A 258 -13.25 -31.11 -1.31
C ASP A 258 -13.53 -32.40 -0.51
N GLY A 259 -14.78 -32.60 -0.06
CA GLY A 259 -15.18 -33.73 0.80
C GLY A 259 -14.78 -33.56 2.28
N ASP A 260 -14.42 -32.35 2.71
CA ASP A 260 -14.05 -32.04 4.09
C ASP A 260 -15.29 -31.74 4.97
N GLU A 261 -16.03 -32.78 5.32
CA GLU A 261 -17.25 -32.67 6.15
C GLU A 261 -16.95 -32.14 7.57
N ASP A 262 -15.80 -32.47 8.14
CA ASP A 262 -15.37 -31.95 9.44
C ASP A 262 -15.17 -30.44 9.37
N GLY A 263 -14.49 -29.95 8.33
CA GLY A 263 -14.33 -28.53 8.04
C GLY A 263 -15.67 -27.83 7.84
N VAL A 264 -16.64 -28.46 7.17
CA VAL A 264 -18.01 -27.93 7.01
C VAL A 264 -18.69 -27.76 8.37
N GLU A 265 -18.62 -28.75 9.25
CA GLU A 265 -19.21 -28.65 10.59
C GLU A 265 -18.57 -27.55 11.43
N ILE A 266 -17.23 -27.44 11.39
CA ILE A 266 -16.48 -26.39 12.09
C ILE A 266 -16.90 -25.01 11.56
N ALA A 267 -16.93 -24.82 10.24
CA ALA A 267 -17.32 -23.57 9.62
C ALA A 267 -18.77 -23.19 9.99
N LYS A 268 -19.72 -24.13 9.96
CA LYS A 268 -21.11 -23.88 10.39
C LYS A 268 -21.20 -23.40 11.84
N LYS A 269 -20.47 -24.05 12.76
CA LYS A 269 -20.45 -23.64 14.18
C LYS A 269 -19.93 -22.22 14.34
N ILE A 270 -18.86 -21.85 13.62
CA ILE A 270 -18.30 -20.50 13.64
C ILE A 270 -19.31 -19.48 13.07
N ILE A 271 -19.94 -19.79 11.93
CA ILE A 271 -20.94 -18.91 11.29
C ILE A 271 -22.11 -18.62 12.23
N VAL A 272 -22.67 -19.65 12.87
CA VAL A 272 -23.77 -19.49 13.84
C VAL A 272 -23.35 -18.61 15.02
N ALA A 273 -22.15 -18.83 15.56
CA ALA A 273 -21.62 -18.00 16.64
C ALA A 273 -21.43 -16.52 16.20
N HIS A 274 -20.94 -16.31 14.98
CA HIS A 274 -20.81 -14.99 14.36
C HIS A 274 -22.16 -14.27 14.23
N GLU A 275 -23.16 -14.94 13.66
CA GLU A 275 -24.49 -14.37 13.47
C GLU A 275 -25.15 -14.02 14.81
N ALA A 276 -25.00 -14.88 15.82
CA ALA A 276 -25.48 -14.62 17.16
C ALA A 276 -24.79 -13.39 17.80
N SER A 277 -23.46 -13.27 17.64
CA SER A 277 -22.68 -12.13 18.13
C SER A 277 -23.12 -10.82 17.48
N VAL A 278 -23.26 -10.79 16.15
CA VAL A 278 -23.72 -9.63 15.39
C VAL A 278 -25.16 -9.25 15.76
N ALA A 279 -26.06 -10.23 15.91
CA ALA A 279 -27.44 -10.00 16.34
C ALA A 279 -27.48 -9.38 17.73
N TRP A 280 -26.66 -9.88 18.66
CA TRP A 280 -26.54 -9.33 20.00
C TRP A 280 -26.01 -7.88 19.99
N GLN A 281 -24.98 -7.58 19.22
CA GLN A 281 -24.45 -6.21 19.07
C GLN A 281 -25.48 -5.24 18.47
N THR A 282 -26.19 -5.66 17.43
CA THR A 282 -27.25 -4.87 16.77
C THR A 282 -28.40 -4.61 17.74
N ARG A 283 -28.81 -5.62 18.51
CA ARG A 283 -29.87 -5.46 19.52
C ARG A 283 -29.43 -4.55 20.65
N SER A 284 -28.19 -4.67 21.10
CA SER A 284 -27.63 -3.85 22.20
C SER A 284 -27.50 -2.38 21.80
N THR A 285 -27.15 -2.10 20.55
CA THR A 285 -27.11 -0.73 20.02
C THR A 285 -28.51 -0.13 19.88
N LEU A 286 -29.52 -0.91 19.49
CA LEU A 286 -30.92 -0.45 19.44
C LEU A 286 -31.54 -0.23 20.84
N LEU A 287 -31.20 -1.10 21.80
CA LEU A 287 -31.72 -1.06 23.17
C LEU A 287 -30.98 -0.09 24.10
N MET A 288 -29.90 0.54 23.62
CA MET A 288 -29.23 1.64 24.31
C MET A 288 -29.72 2.98 23.74
N PRO A 289 -30.89 3.51 24.17
CA PRO A 289 -31.34 4.82 23.72
C PRO A 289 -30.34 5.86 24.20
N SER A 290 -29.47 6.34 23.31
CA SER A 290 -28.93 7.70 23.27
C SER A 290 -28.38 8.27 24.61
N ARG A 291 -28.02 7.46 25.62
CA ARG A 291 -27.39 7.96 26.84
C ARG A 291 -26.03 8.58 26.51
N TYR A 292 -25.37 8.08 25.46
CA TYR A 292 -24.15 8.66 24.89
C TYR A 292 -24.38 10.06 24.30
N HIS A 293 -25.49 10.28 23.59
CA HIS A 293 -25.86 11.60 23.09
C HIS A 293 -26.29 12.56 24.21
N ARG A 294 -26.96 12.08 25.28
CA ARG A 294 -27.28 12.93 26.46
C ARG A 294 -26.04 13.37 27.24
N TYR A 295 -25.03 12.51 27.38
CA TYR A 295 -23.80 12.90 28.09
C TYR A 295 -22.97 13.92 27.30
N HIS A 296 -22.86 13.79 25.98
CA HIS A 296 -22.10 14.76 25.16
C HIS A 296 -22.85 16.07 24.91
N SER A 297 -24.19 16.05 24.79
CA SER A 297 -24.97 17.29 24.71
C SER A 297 -24.98 18.06 26.03
N ALA A 298 -24.99 17.37 27.18
CA ALA A 298 -24.85 18.02 28.49
C ALA A 298 -23.47 18.69 28.69
N GLN A 299 -22.39 18.10 28.19
CA GLN A 299 -21.05 18.72 28.25
C GLN A 299 -20.85 19.88 27.26
N ALA A 300 -21.53 19.87 26.11
CA ALA A 300 -21.52 21.00 25.17
C ALA A 300 -22.25 22.23 25.76
N ILE A 301 -23.38 22.02 26.44
CA ILE A 301 -24.15 23.08 27.10
C ILE A 301 -23.36 23.71 28.27
N GLN A 302 -22.59 22.91 29.02
CA GLN A 302 -21.74 23.43 30.10
C GLN A 302 -20.52 24.25 29.62
N LYS A 303 -20.04 24.05 28.38
CA LYS A 303 -18.95 24.85 27.82
C LYS A 303 -19.41 26.22 27.30
N GLU A 304 -20.67 26.36 26.90
CA GLU A 304 -21.23 27.65 26.46
C GLU A 304 -21.69 28.54 27.62
N SER A 305 -22.02 27.97 28.79
CA SER A 305 -22.43 28.77 29.97
C SER A 305 -21.27 29.42 30.73
N GLY A 306 -20.01 29.15 30.36
CA GLY A 306 -18.81 29.67 31.02
C GLY A 306 -18.26 30.99 30.47
N ASN A 307 -18.89 31.57 29.44
CA ASN A 307 -18.45 32.79 28.79
C ASN A 307 -19.58 33.83 28.74
N LYS A 308 -19.96 34.37 29.91
CA LYS A 308 -20.51 35.73 29.99
C LYS A 308 -19.76 36.49 31.09
N PRO A 309 -19.25 37.70 30.77
CA PRO A 309 -18.39 38.49 31.65
C PRO A 309 -19.10 39.04 32.87
#